data_AF-A0A4V3K8G9-F1
#
_entry.id   AF-A0A4V3K8G9-F1
#
_cell.length_a   1.000
_cell.length_b   1.000
_cell.length_c   1.000
_cell.angle_alpha   90.00
_cell.angle_beta   90.00
_cell.angle_gamma   90.00
#
_symmetry.space_group_name_H-M   'P 1'
#
loop_
_entity.id
_entity.type
_entity.pdbx_description
1 polymer ?
#
loop_
_entity_poly.entity_id
_entity_poly.type
_entity_poly.pdbx_seq_one_letter_code
_entity_poly.pdbx_strand_id
1 'polypeptide(L)'
;IAYSPDDGRHGFFWGADKRQEAEDIALKYCENADGKGCRVVEVFRIQRHWDDDDGTGFPYEHCAALSVGKSRGAATPFWGAASATTRKDAQDKATARCGGEGKECKIREWVCT
;
A
#
# COMPACT_ATOMS: atom_id res chain seq x y z
N ILE A 1 -3.52 -1.93 1.40
CA ILE A 1 -2.27 -2.00 2.21
C ILE A 1 -2.37 -0.96 3.30
N ALA A 2 -2.16 -1.36 4.56
CA ALA A 2 -2.01 -0.48 5.70
C ALA A 2 -0.56 -0.48 6.20
N TYR A 3 -0.11 0.65 6.72
CA TYR A 3 1.25 0.83 7.21
C TYR A 3 1.26 1.72 8.44
N SER A 4 2.08 1.33 9.42
CA SER A 4 2.53 2.17 10.54
C SER A 4 3.88 2.75 10.15
N PRO A 5 3.95 4.05 9.80
CA PRO A 5 5.23 4.69 9.55
C PRO A 5 6.13 4.64 10.77
N ASP A 6 5.55 4.74 11.98
CA ASP A 6 6.39 4.88 13.15
C ASP A 6 7.13 3.59 13.52
N ASP A 7 6.44 2.46 13.43
CA ASP A 7 6.96 1.15 13.85
C ASP A 7 7.46 0.30 12.66
N GLY A 8 7.26 0.77 11.42
CA GLY A 8 7.61 0.04 10.21
C GLY A 8 6.81 -1.25 10.01
N ARG A 9 5.64 -1.36 10.65
CA ARG A 9 4.72 -2.50 10.57
C ARG A 9 3.69 -2.29 9.48
N HIS A 10 3.26 -3.36 8.83
CA HIS A 10 2.31 -3.28 7.72
C HIS A 10 1.30 -4.42 7.80
N GLY A 11 0.16 -4.19 7.16
CA GLY A 11 -0.89 -5.18 6.95
C GLY A 11 -1.41 -5.07 5.53
N PHE A 12 -1.85 -6.18 4.95
CA PHE A 12 -2.50 -6.18 3.65
C PHE A 12 -3.67 -7.16 3.67
N PHE A 13 -4.69 -6.84 2.89
CA PHE A 13 -5.79 -7.76 2.64
C PHE A 13 -6.29 -7.57 1.21
N TRP A 14 -6.73 -8.67 0.61
CA TRP A 14 -7.39 -8.72 -0.69
C TRP A 14 -8.51 -9.75 -0.63
N GLY A 15 -9.52 -9.61 -1.48
CA GLY A 15 -10.66 -10.54 -1.55
C GLY A 15 -11.85 -10.18 -0.68
N ALA A 16 -11.99 -8.91 -0.27
CA ALA A 16 -13.25 -8.42 0.29
C ALA A 16 -14.21 -8.03 -0.84
N ASP A 17 -15.51 -8.17 -0.58
CA ASP A 17 -16.55 -7.69 -1.50
C ASP A 17 -16.62 -6.17 -1.51
N LYS A 18 -16.23 -5.49 -0.42
CA LYS A 18 -16.28 -4.03 -0.28
C LYS A 18 -14.91 -3.45 0.07
N ARG A 19 -14.65 -2.24 -0.45
CA ARG A 19 -13.44 -1.47 -0.12
C ARG A 19 -13.26 -1.27 1.40
N GLN A 20 -14.31 -0.83 2.09
CA GLN A 20 -14.27 -0.59 3.53
C GLN A 20 -13.83 -1.84 4.30
N GLU A 21 -14.36 -3.00 3.93
CA GLU A 21 -14.00 -4.27 4.56
C GLU A 21 -12.52 -4.61 4.29
N ALA A 22 -12.04 -4.41 3.06
CA ALA A 22 -10.62 -4.61 2.74
C ALA A 22 -9.70 -3.67 3.54
N GLU A 23 -10.09 -2.41 3.69
CA GLU A 23 -9.38 -1.41 4.47
C GLU A 23 -9.33 -1.78 5.96
N ASP A 24 -10.48 -2.11 6.55
CA ASP A 24 -10.61 -2.47 7.97
C ASP A 24 -9.77 -3.71 8.31
N ILE A 25 -9.78 -4.75 7.45
CA ILE A 25 -8.97 -5.95 7.66
C ILE A 25 -7.48 -5.65 7.49
N ALA A 26 -7.09 -4.86 6.49
CA ALA A 26 -5.70 -4.47 6.31
C ALA A 26 -5.17 -3.68 7.51
N LEU A 27 -5.98 -2.77 8.08
CA LEU A 27 -5.66 -2.04 9.31
C LEU A 27 -5.48 -2.99 10.49
N LYS A 28 -6.45 -3.88 10.71
CA LYS A 28 -6.38 -4.89 11.77
C LYS A 28 -5.11 -5.75 11.67
N TYR A 29 -4.69 -6.12 10.46
CA TYR A 29 -3.44 -6.88 10.27
C TYR A 29 -2.19 -6.06 10.58
N CYS A 30 -2.18 -4.77 10.27
CA CYS A 30 -1.10 -3.87 10.65
C CYS A 30 -1.01 -3.72 12.17
N GLU A 31 -2.14 -3.55 12.85
CA GLU A 31 -2.22 -3.45 14.31
C GLU A 31 -1.79 -4.74 15.00
N ASN A 32 -2.23 -5.90 14.50
CA ASN A 32 -1.81 -7.22 14.98
C ASN A 32 -0.31 -7.50 14.78
N ALA A 33 0.34 -6.76 13.86
CA ALA A 33 1.79 -6.79 13.68
C ALA A 33 2.52 -5.83 14.62
N ASP A 34 1.88 -5.39 15.71
CA ASP A 34 2.34 -4.39 16.69
C ASP A 34 2.54 -2.98 16.10
N GLY A 35 1.86 -2.66 14.99
CA GLY A 35 1.90 -1.34 14.40
C GLY A 35 1.01 -0.35 15.15
N LYS A 36 1.56 0.81 15.54
CA LYS A 36 0.80 1.93 16.11
C LYS A 36 0.57 2.99 15.04
N GLY A 37 -0.59 3.65 15.09
CA GLY A 37 -0.95 4.65 14.08
C GLY A 37 -1.05 4.07 12.67
N CYS A 38 -1.45 2.79 12.56
CA CYS A 38 -1.71 2.14 11.28
C CYS A 38 -2.75 2.93 10.49
N ARG A 39 -2.45 3.16 9.21
CA ARG A 39 -3.36 3.81 8.27
C ARG A 39 -3.31 3.12 6.91
N VAL A 40 -4.40 3.17 6.18
CA VAL A 40 -4.43 2.73 4.77
C VAL A 40 -3.54 3.66 3.96
N VAL A 41 -2.57 3.08 3.25
CA VAL A 41 -1.61 3.83 2.42
C VAL A 41 -1.78 3.57 0.93
N GLU A 42 -2.45 2.48 0.56
CA GLU A 42 -2.75 2.17 -0.84
C GLU A 42 -3.92 1.20 -0.94
N VAL A 43 -4.75 1.38 -1.97
CA VAL A 43 -5.92 0.54 -2.28
C VAL A 43 -5.87 0.22 -3.77
N PHE A 44 -6.21 -1.01 -4.12
CA PHE A 44 -6.10 -1.55 -5.48
C PHE A 44 -7.23 -2.56 -5.70
N ARG A 45 -7.60 -2.81 -6.96
CA ARG A 45 -8.73 -3.68 -7.32
C ARG A 45 -8.51 -4.44 -8.63
N ILE A 46 -9.02 -5.68 -8.70
CA ILE A 46 -9.20 -6.44 -9.95
C ILE A 46 -10.68 -6.44 -10.38
N GLN A 47 -10.91 -6.57 -11.67
CA GLN A 47 -12.20 -6.58 -12.38
C GLN A 47 -13.16 -7.75 -12.05
N ARG A 48 -13.07 -8.42 -10.89
CA ARG A 48 -13.95 -9.56 -10.60
C ARG A 48 -15.09 -9.17 -9.68
N HIS A 49 -16.30 -9.29 -10.22
CA HIS A 49 -17.59 -9.15 -9.56
C HIS A 49 -17.85 -7.80 -8.94
N TRP A 50 -18.04 -6.81 -9.79
CA TRP A 50 -18.97 -5.74 -9.49
C TRP A 50 -19.51 -5.23 -10.83
N ASP A 51 -20.84 -5.25 -10.97
CA ASP A 51 -21.60 -4.48 -11.96
C ASP A 51 -21.49 -2.95 -11.64
N ASP A 52 -20.68 -2.64 -10.63
CA ASP A 52 -20.50 -1.45 -9.84
C ASP A 52 -19.30 -0.67 -10.40
N ASP A 53 -19.55 0.02 -11.50
CA ASP A 53 -18.99 1.37 -11.59
C ASP A 53 -19.65 2.16 -10.46
N ASP A 54 -19.05 2.14 -9.27
CA ASP A 54 -19.49 2.91 -8.10
C ASP A 54 -19.39 4.43 -8.33
N GLY A 55 -19.05 4.85 -9.56
CA GLY A 55 -18.93 6.23 -10.01
C GLY A 55 -17.73 6.94 -9.41
N THR A 56 -16.85 6.23 -8.69
CA THR A 56 -15.74 6.85 -7.98
C THR A 56 -14.54 7.14 -8.88
N GLY A 57 -14.54 6.67 -10.13
CA GLY A 57 -13.42 6.84 -11.06
C GLY A 57 -12.14 6.13 -10.61
N PHE A 58 -12.27 5.11 -9.76
CA PHE A 58 -11.15 4.47 -9.08
C PHE A 58 -10.19 3.78 -10.06
N PRO A 59 -8.87 3.98 -9.97
CA PRO A 59 -7.91 3.40 -10.89
C PRO A 59 -8.02 1.87 -10.92
N TYR A 60 -8.09 1.28 -12.12
CA TYR A 60 -8.09 -0.16 -12.36
C TYR A 60 -6.70 -0.77 -12.21
N GLU A 61 -6.05 -0.44 -11.11
CA GLU A 61 -4.74 -0.94 -10.75
C GLU A 61 -4.94 -2.17 -9.89
N HIS A 62 -4.48 -3.32 -10.37
CA HIS A 62 -4.65 -4.63 -9.73
C HIS A 62 -3.37 -5.11 -9.05
N CYS A 63 -2.31 -4.30 -9.07
CA CYS A 63 -1.10 -4.50 -8.30
C CYS A 63 -0.87 -3.30 -7.39
N ALA A 64 -0.33 -3.53 -6.21
CA ALA A 64 0.16 -2.49 -5.31
C ALA A 64 1.47 -2.90 -4.67
N ALA A 65 2.27 -1.90 -4.30
CA ALA A 65 3.52 -2.11 -3.60
C ALA A 65 3.71 -1.07 -2.48
N LEU A 66 4.43 -1.49 -1.45
CA LEU A 66 4.94 -0.66 -0.37
C LEU A 66 6.47 -0.74 -0.41
N SER A 67 7.12 0.41 -0.49
CA SER A 67 8.57 0.58 -0.41
C SER A 67 8.92 1.31 0.88
N VAL A 68 9.97 0.86 1.58
CA VAL A 68 10.42 1.41 2.85
C VAL A 68 11.95 1.54 2.83
N GLY A 69 12.44 2.71 3.22
CA GLY A 69 13.84 3.07 3.40
C GLY A 69 14.30 2.88 4.84
N LYS A 70 15.62 2.90 5.05
CA LYS A 70 16.25 2.58 6.35
C LYS A 70 16.14 3.68 7.40
N SER A 71 16.03 4.95 7.01
CA SER A 71 16.11 6.08 7.94
C SER A 71 15.10 7.18 7.62
N ARG A 72 14.53 7.77 8.68
CA ARG A 72 13.71 8.99 8.61
C ARG A 72 14.60 10.17 8.21
N GLY A 73 14.59 10.53 6.94
CA GLY A 73 15.14 11.81 6.47
C GLY A 73 14.22 12.97 6.87
N ALA A 74 14.77 14.17 7.03
CA ALA A 74 14.03 15.33 7.54
C ALA A 74 12.99 15.92 6.56
N ALA A 75 13.09 15.63 5.25
CA ALA A 75 12.33 16.34 4.21
C ALA A 75 11.45 15.43 3.33
N THR A 76 11.61 14.11 3.39
CA THR A 76 10.90 13.16 2.51
C THR A 76 10.42 11.95 3.31
N PRO A 77 9.22 11.43 3.01
CA PRO A 77 8.80 10.16 3.60
C PRO A 77 9.81 9.08 3.20
N PHE A 78 10.33 8.39 4.20
CA PHE A 78 11.23 7.25 4.04
C PHE A 78 10.46 5.98 3.63
N TRP A 79 9.25 6.13 3.14
CA TRP A 79 8.41 5.06 2.63
C TRP A 79 7.55 5.62 1.50
N GLY A 80 7.03 4.73 0.65
CA GLY A 80 6.12 5.09 -0.42
C GLY A 80 5.25 3.90 -0.78
N ALA A 81 3.98 4.13 -1.06
CA ALA A 81 3.08 3.11 -1.57
C ALA A 81 2.47 3.59 -2.89
N ALA A 82 2.23 2.65 -3.81
CA ALA A 82 1.62 2.93 -5.09
C ALA A 82 0.92 1.70 -5.65
N SER A 83 -0.18 1.92 -6.35
CA SER A 83 -0.84 0.95 -7.19
C SER A 83 -0.45 1.13 -8.68
N ALA A 84 -0.54 0.04 -9.44
CA ALA A 84 -0.36 0.01 -10.89
C ALA A 84 -1.05 -1.21 -11.54
N THR A 85 -1.08 -1.22 -12.87
CA THR A 85 -1.53 -2.35 -13.68
C THR A 85 -0.49 -3.47 -13.80
N THR A 86 0.75 -3.26 -13.35
CA THR A 86 1.76 -4.31 -13.29
C THR A 86 2.49 -4.27 -11.96
N ARG A 87 2.99 -5.42 -11.52
CA ARG A 87 3.86 -5.50 -10.34
C ARG A 87 5.04 -4.54 -10.45
N LYS A 88 5.70 -4.52 -11.61
CA LYS A 88 6.88 -3.71 -11.86
C LYS A 88 6.56 -2.22 -11.71
N ASP A 89 5.49 -1.75 -12.34
CA ASP A 89 5.10 -0.35 -12.26
C ASP A 89 4.69 0.05 -10.85
N ALA A 90 4.01 -0.83 -10.11
CA ALA A 90 3.63 -0.57 -8.72
C ALA A 90 4.87 -0.41 -7.85
N GLN A 91 5.86 -1.31 -8.01
CA GLN A 91 7.13 -1.26 -7.29
C GLN A 91 7.97 -0.03 -7.66
N ASP A 92 8.05 0.30 -8.96
CA ASP A 92 8.80 1.45 -9.46
C ASP A 92 8.17 2.77 -8.94
N LYS A 93 6.84 2.90 -9.01
CA LYS A 93 6.11 4.06 -8.45
C LYS A 93 6.25 4.16 -6.93
N ALA A 94 6.12 3.04 -6.20
CA ALA A 94 6.25 3.03 -4.74
C ALA A 94 7.67 3.42 -4.31
N THR A 95 8.68 2.97 -5.05
CA THR A 95 10.08 3.33 -4.81
C THR A 95 10.37 4.78 -5.18
N ALA A 96 9.79 5.30 -6.27
CA ALA A 96 9.92 6.72 -6.63
C ALA A 96 9.29 7.66 -5.59
N ARG A 97 8.22 7.21 -4.91
CA ARG A 97 7.60 7.93 -3.77
C ARG A 97 8.40 7.80 -2.47
N CYS A 98 9.34 6.85 -2.39
CA CYS A 98 10.18 6.59 -1.23
C CYS A 98 11.53 7.31 -1.39
N GLY A 99 11.78 8.32 -0.57
CA GLY A 99 12.85 9.30 -0.84
C GLY A 99 13.81 9.58 0.31
N GLY A 100 13.92 8.68 1.30
CA GLY A 100 14.80 8.86 2.47
C GLY A 100 16.29 9.07 2.13
N GLU A 101 17.11 9.42 3.12
CA GLU A 101 18.54 9.72 2.94
C GLU A 101 19.27 8.53 2.28
N GLY A 102 19.90 8.78 1.12
CA GLY A 102 20.59 7.75 0.32
C GLY A 102 19.74 6.98 -0.70
N LYS A 103 18.42 7.22 -0.81
CA LYS A 103 17.50 6.52 -1.75
C LYS A 103 17.50 4.99 -1.62
N GLU A 104 17.93 4.45 -0.49
CA GLU A 104 17.97 2.99 -0.24
C GLU A 104 16.59 2.42 0.16
N CYS A 105 15.58 2.67 -0.66
CA CYS A 105 14.25 2.14 -0.46
C CYS A 105 14.14 0.71 -1.01
N LYS A 106 13.56 -0.19 -0.21
CA LYS A 106 13.33 -1.58 -0.59
C LYS A 106 11.84 -1.89 -0.57
N ILE A 107 11.39 -2.71 -1.52
CA ILE A 107 10.03 -3.22 -1.54
C ILE A 107 9.83 -4.10 -0.30
N ARG A 108 8.93 -3.66 0.57
CA ARG A 108 8.53 -4.36 1.79
C ARG A 108 7.37 -5.31 1.53
N GLU A 109 6.42 -4.89 0.70
CA GLU A 109 5.25 -5.66 0.33
C GLU A 109 4.89 -5.38 -1.13
N TRP A 110 4.40 -6.39 -1.82
CA TRP A 110 3.72 -6.19 -3.10
C TRP A 110 2.67 -7.29 -3.28
N VAL A 111 1.52 -6.91 -3.83
CA VAL A 111 0.41 -7.82 -4.06
C VAL A 111 -0.16 -7.51 -5.44
N CYS A 112 -0.50 -8.55 -6.19
CA CYS A 112 -1.37 -8.45 -7.35
C CYS A 112 -2.56 -9.37 -7.14
N THR A 113 -3.74 -8.88 -7.50
CA THR A 113 -5.02 -9.60 -7.47
C THR A 113 -5.43 -10.05 -8.85
#